data_AF-A0A2V2RFP3-F1
#
_entry.id   AF-A0A2V2RFP3-F1
#
_cell.length_a   1.000
_cell.length_b   1.000
_cell.length_c   1.000
_cell.angle_alpha   90.00
_cell.angle_beta   90.00
_cell.angle_gamma   90.00
#
_symmetry.space_group_name_H-M   'P 1'
#
loop_
_entity.id
_entity.type
_entity.pdbx_description
1 polymer ?
#
loop_
_entity_poly.entity_id
_entity_poly.type
_entity_poly.pdbx_seq_one_letter_code
_entity_poly.pdbx_strand_id
1 'polypeptide(L)' 'MDAPLIRTLAGVHKSTMQKDALTHGVPYGSDLRFFTNYAKMQAVLYGPGDVALAHSLNEHVPMDEVLGVAEVIANFLLEW' A
#
# COMPACT_ATOMS: atom_id res chain seq x y z
N MET A 1 -12.08 -5.51 4.24
CA MET A 1 -10.93 -6.43 4.19
C MET A 1 -11.05 -7.44 3.06
N ASP A 2 -12.27 -7.72 2.56
CA ASP A 2 -12.46 -8.67 1.46
C ASP A 2 -12.93 -7.95 0.18
N ALA A 3 -12.02 -7.17 -0.41
CA ALA A 3 -12.26 -6.45 -1.66
C ALA A 3 -11.37 -7.03 -2.77
N PRO A 4 -11.85 -7.16 -4.03
CA PRO A 4 -11.02 -7.68 -5.11
C PRO A 4 -9.71 -6.90 -5.29
N LEU A 5 -9.74 -5.57 -5.09
CA LEU A 5 -8.57 -4.68 -5.14
C LEU A 5 -7.45 -5.15 -4.20
N ILE A 6 -7.83 -5.49 -2.97
CA ILE A 6 -6.90 -5.93 -1.93
C ILE A 6 -6.32 -7.30 -2.27
N ARG A 7 -7.13 -8.21 -2.83
CA ARG A 7 -6.69 -9.56 -3.20
C ARG A 7 -5.68 -9.53 -4.34
N THR A 8 -5.98 -8.79 -5.42
CA THR A 8 -5.06 -8.64 -6.56
C THR A 8 -3.77 -7.96 -6.12
N LEU A 9 -3.85 -6.83 -5.40
CA LEU A 9 -2.65 -6.15 -4.91
C LEU A 9 -1.81 -7.03 -3.98
N ALA A 10 -2.43 -7.81 -3.08
CA ALA A 10 -1.69 -8.72 -2.21
C ALA A 10 -1.01 -9.87 -2.99
N GLY A 11 -1.65 -10.38 -4.04
CA GLY A 11 -1.08 -11.38 -4.94
C GLY A 11 0.15 -10.85 -5.69
N VAL A 12 0.02 -9.66 -6.29
CA VAL A 12 1.13 -8.98 -6.98
C VAL A 12 2.27 -8.64 -6.02
N HIS A 13 1.94 -8.13 -4.83
CA HIS A 13 2.94 -7.86 -3.81
C HIS A 13 3.73 -9.13 -3.47
N LYS A 14 3.05 -10.26 -3.28
CA LYS A 14 3.70 -11.53 -2.96
C LYS A 14 4.62 -12.02 -4.07
N SER A 15 4.19 -11.92 -5.34
CA SER A 15 4.99 -12.37 -6.47
C SER A 15 6.21 -11.48 -6.74
N THR A 16 6.08 -10.17 -6.55
CA THR A 16 7.20 -9.23 -6.74
C THR A 16 8.14 -9.18 -5.53
N MET A 17 7.61 -9.06 -4.30
CA MET A 17 8.41 -8.85 -3.08
C MET A 17 8.82 -10.16 -2.40
N GLN A 18 8.34 -11.31 -2.88
CA GLN A 18 8.57 -12.63 -2.28
C GLN A 18 8.19 -12.70 -0.78
N LYS A 19 7.20 -11.88 -0.39
CA LYS A 19 6.74 -11.72 0.99
C LYS A 19 5.24 -11.44 1.00
N ASP A 20 4.52 -11.92 2.01
CA ASP A 20 3.10 -11.61 2.14
C ASP A 20 2.88 -10.14 2.55
N ALA A 21 1.90 -9.48 1.92
CA ALA A 21 1.50 -8.13 2.27
C ALA A 21 0.78 -8.14 3.63
N LEU A 22 1.20 -7.25 4.55
CA LEU A 22 0.48 -7.03 5.80
C LEU A 22 -0.75 -6.15 5.54
N THR A 23 -1.93 -6.63 5.96
CA THR A 23 -3.19 -5.87 5.84
C THR A 23 -3.71 -5.53 7.23
N HIS A 24 -3.77 -4.25 7.57
CA HIS A 24 -4.29 -3.78 8.84
C HIS A 24 -4.92 -2.38 8.73
N GLY A 25 -5.71 -2.00 9.74
CA GLY A 25 -6.12 -0.61 9.92
C GLY A 25 -5.01 0.21 10.57
N VAL A 26 -5.08 1.52 10.44
CA VAL A 26 -4.07 2.44 10.98
C VAL A 26 -4.72 3.47 11.91
N PRO A 27 -4.02 3.93 12.96
CA PRO A 27 -4.59 4.89 13.93
C PRO A 27 -4.52 6.35 13.45
N TYR A 28 -3.87 6.61 12.32
CA TYR A 28 -3.72 7.96 11.75
C TYR A 28 -4.76 8.24 10.66
N GLY A 29 -4.98 9.54 10.40
CA GLY A 29 -5.84 9.99 9.32
C GLY A 29 -5.15 9.89 7.95
N SER A 30 -5.90 9.44 6.95
CA SER A 30 -5.50 9.54 5.54
C SER A 30 -6.71 9.91 4.68
N ASP A 31 -6.46 10.44 3.49
CA ASP A 31 -7.53 10.81 2.55
C ASP A 31 -8.29 9.60 1.99
N LEU A 32 -7.80 8.40 2.26
CA LEU A 32 -8.51 7.14 2.03
C LEU A 32 -9.96 7.18 2.53
N ARG A 33 -10.19 7.84 3.68
CA ARG A 33 -11.53 8.00 4.28
C ARG A 33 -12.52 8.72 3.36
N PHE A 34 -12.05 9.64 2.51
CA PHE A 34 -12.93 10.35 1.58
C PHE A 34 -13.40 9.43 0.47
N PHE A 35 -12.50 8.63 -0.09
CA PHE A 35 -12.83 7.64 -1.12
C PHE A 35 -13.78 6.57 -0.60
N THR A 36 -13.52 6.02 0.59
CA THR A 36 -14.30 4.92 1.15
C THR A 36 -15.63 5.39 1.74
N ASN A 37 -15.60 6.37 2.65
CA ASN A 37 -16.80 6.74 3.41
C ASN A 37 -17.77 7.60 2.60
N TYR A 38 -17.26 8.47 1.72
CA TYR A 38 -18.07 9.45 1.00
C TYR A 38 -18.28 9.07 -0.46
N ALA A 39 -17.21 8.76 -1.20
CA ALA A 39 -17.31 8.40 -2.62
C ALA A 39 -17.74 6.94 -2.87
N LYS A 40 -17.84 6.11 -1.82
CA LYS A 40 -18.20 4.68 -1.90
C LYS A 40 -17.30 3.88 -2.86
N MET A 41 -16.04 4.29 -2.95
CA MET A 41 -15.03 3.67 -3.81
C MET A 41 -14.16 2.71 -3.00
N GLN A 42 -13.87 1.53 -3.56
CA GLN A 42 -12.85 0.65 -2.99
C GLN A 42 -11.48 1.31 -3.15
N ALA A 43 -10.77 1.47 -2.04
CA ALA A 43 -9.44 2.07 -2.02
C ALA A 43 -8.56 1.40 -0.97
N VAL A 44 -7.25 1.46 -1.17
CA VAL A 44 -6.23 0.94 -0.27
C VAL A 44 -5.10 1.95 -0.12
N LEU A 45 -4.47 1.98 1.06
CA LEU A 45 -3.22 2.70 1.29
C LEU A 45 -2.07 1.69 1.21
N TYR A 46 -1.11 1.94 0.31
CA TYR A 46 0.00 1.03 0.06
C TYR A 46 1.23 1.85 -0.37
N GLY A 47 2.41 1.53 0.19
CA GLY A 47 3.62 2.30 -0.03
C GLY A 47 4.83 1.68 0.70
N PRO A 48 6.06 2.18 0.42
CA PRO A 48 7.28 1.74 1.08
C PRO A 48 7.50 2.45 2.43
N GLY A 49 8.38 1.89 3.25
CA GLY A 49 8.87 2.47 4.48
C GLY A 49 7.92 2.36 5.67
N ASP A 50 8.35 2.96 6.78
CA ASP A 50 7.57 3.03 8.01
C ASP A 50 7.04 4.46 8.22
N VAL A 51 5.71 4.59 8.17
CA VAL A 51 5.01 5.86 8.41
C VAL A 51 5.29 6.45 9.79
N ALA A 52 5.70 5.63 10.78
CA ALA A 52 6.09 6.14 12.10
C ALA A 52 7.34 7.03 12.05
N LEU A 53 8.14 6.95 10.98
CA LEU A 53 9.30 7.80 10.75
C LEU A 53 8.97 9.11 10.03
N ALA A 54 7.78 9.25 9.46
CA ALA A 54 7.34 10.47 8.81
C ALA A 54 7.27 11.62 9.82
N HIS A 55 7.74 12.81 9.42
CA HIS A 55 7.87 14.01 10.27
C HIS A 55 8.81 13.84 11.48
N SER A 56 9.69 12.84 11.46
CA SER A 56 10.73 12.67 12.48
C SER A 56 12.05 13.31 12.04
N LEU A 57 13.00 13.48 12.98
CA LEU A 57 14.32 14.03 12.67
C LEU A 57 15.13 13.18 11.68
N ASN A 58 14.92 11.86 11.69
CA ASN A 58 15.63 10.89 10.86
C ASN A 58 14.68 10.25 9.85
N GLU A 59 13.81 11.05 9.25
CA GLU A 59 12.88 10.61 8.20
C GLU A 59 13.66 10.05 7.00
N HIS A 60 13.35 8.80 6.63
CA HIS A 60 13.95 8.14 5.48
C HIS A 60 13.04 6.99 5.01
N VAL A 61 13.30 6.50 3.80
CA VAL A 61 12.68 5.31 3.22
C VAL A 61 13.78 4.45 2.57
N PRO A 62 13.77 3.11 2.74
CA PRO A 62 14.71 2.23 2.06
C PRO A 62 14.51 2.24 0.53
N MET A 63 15.61 2.42 -0.23
CA MET A 63 15.54 2.54 -1.69
C MET A 63 15.12 1.26 -2.41
N ASP A 64 15.47 0.10 -1.86
CA ASP A 64 15.03 -1.21 -2.32
C ASP A 64 13.52 -1.37 -2.17
N GLU A 65 12.93 -0.91 -1.06
CA GLU A 65 11.48 -0.88 -0.89
C GLU A 65 10.80 0.06 -1.89
N VAL A 66 11.37 1.23 -2.17
CA VAL A 66 10.83 2.16 -3.18
C VAL A 66 10.77 1.51 -4.55
N LEU A 67 11.86 0.87 -4.99
CA LEU A 67 11.92 0.18 -6.28
C LEU A 67 10.97 -1.02 -6.34
N GLY A 68 10.94 -1.84 -5.28
CA GLY A 68 10.04 -2.98 -5.19
C GLY A 68 8.56 -2.58 -5.21
N VAL A 69 8.19 -1.52 -4.47
CA VAL A 69 6.81 -1.01 -4.47
C VAL A 69 6.45 -0.40 -5.83
N ALA A 70 7.38 0.29 -6.50
CA ALA A 70 7.13 0.81 -7.84
C ALA A 70 6.84 -0.33 -8.85
N GLU A 71 7.59 -1.44 -8.77
CA GLU A 71 7.34 -2.63 -9.56
C GLU A 71 5.98 -3.29 -9.21
N VAL A 72 5.64 -3.40 -7.92
CA VAL A 72 4.33 -3.89 -7.48
C VAL A 72 3.21 -3.04 -8.07
N ILE A 73 3.32 -1.71 -8.03
CA ILE A 73 2.29 -0.81 -8.59
C ILE A 73 2.20 -1.01 -10.10
N ALA A 74 3.33 -1.11 -10.81
CA ALA A 74 3.32 -1.33 -12.25
C ALA A 74 2.65 -2.67 -12.63
N ASN A 75 2.99 -3.75 -11.95
CA ASN A 75 2.40 -5.07 -12.18
C ASN A 75 0.92 -5.08 -11.78
N PHE A 76 0.56 -4.39 -10.70
CA PHE A 76 -0.83 -4.27 -10.27
C PHE A 76 -1.70 -3.55 -11.30
N LEU A 77 -1.20 -2.47 -11.92
CA LEU A 77 -1.90 -1.79 -13.01
C LEU A 77 -2.12 -2.66 -14.25
N LEU A 78 -1.28 -3.68 -14.47
CA LEU A 78 -1.41 -4.62 -15.58
C LEU A 78 -2.37 -5.79 -15.27
N GLU A 79 -2.51 -6.15 -13.99
CA GLU A 79 -3.33 -7.28 -13.55
C GLU A 79 -4.75 -6.88 -13.11
N TRP A 80 -4.94 -5.62 -12.70
CA TRP A 80 -6.20 -5.10 -12.17
C TRP A 80 -7.26 -4.79 -13.24
#